data_AF-A0A849DXZ0-F1
#
_entry.id   AF-A0A849DXZ0-F1
#
_cell.length_a   1.000
_cell.length_b   1.000
_cell.length_c   1.000
_cell.angle_alpha   90.00
_cell.angle_beta   90.00
_cell.angle_gamma   90.00
#
_symmetry.space_group_name_H-M   'P 1'
#
loop_
_entity.id
_entity.type
_entity.pdbx_description
1 polymer ?
#
loop_
_entity_poly.entity_id
_entity_poly.type
_entity_poly.pdbx_seq_one_letter_code
_entity_poly.pdbx_strand_id
1 'polypeptide(L)'
;NYKEAEPLFLQIASNFKGHRLAPRALYWAGRCAAAMSSYVKAIEQYAEVAKNYPTSDIMPQTRFSQGDALSELGEFSRAILAFEEIIKNYPDNYLVNAAWGRKGDCQFSLAVGNPDRYLEAIGSYQAILDRPSAPLTLKLQAEYKIGRCHEKSNQPDKAFSRYMNVVYTFMNENVERSTYSVMWFTRSAFGAATLKEQEQAWIDAAQIYDRVVQANVPAGGEAEKRIAQIKKDNWLLFQQAEETDDVGIDG
;
A
#
# COMPACT_ATOMS: atom_id res chain seq x y z
N ASN A 1 -11.04 11.83 -25.58
CA ASN A 1 -9.75 11.33 -26.13
C ASN A 1 -8.61 12.14 -25.50
N TYR A 2 -7.67 11.55 -24.75
CA TYR A 2 -6.61 12.30 -24.03
C TYR A 2 -5.66 13.05 -24.97
N LYS A 3 -5.38 12.47 -26.14
CA LYS A 3 -4.50 13.07 -27.16
C LYS A 3 -5.06 14.37 -27.74
N GLU A 4 -6.38 14.48 -27.81
CA GLU A 4 -7.08 15.68 -28.27
C GLU A 4 -7.34 16.67 -27.13
N ALA A 5 -7.54 16.18 -25.90
CA ALA A 5 -7.85 17.02 -24.75
C ALA A 5 -6.64 17.79 -24.21
N GLU A 6 -5.45 17.19 -24.21
CA GLU A 6 -4.21 17.84 -23.75
C GLU A 6 -3.96 19.21 -24.42
N PRO A 7 -3.91 19.34 -25.76
CA PRO A 7 -3.66 20.63 -26.40
C PRO A 7 -4.74 21.68 -26.11
N LEU A 8 -6.00 21.27 -25.95
CA LEU A 8 -7.09 22.17 -25.59
C LEU A 8 -6.91 22.75 -24.18
N PHE A 9 -6.52 21.92 -23.21
CA PHE A 9 -6.22 22.38 -21.86
C PHE A 9 -5.00 23.31 -21.84
N LEU A 10 -3.95 23.01 -22.60
CA LEU A 10 -2.79 23.89 -22.74
C LEU A 10 -3.16 25.24 -23.36
N GLN A 11 -4.04 25.24 -24.38
CA GLN A 11 -4.54 26.47 -24.98
C GLN A 11 -5.34 27.32 -23.98
N ILE A 12 -6.21 26.69 -23.17
CA ILE A 12 -6.95 27.39 -22.10
C ILE A 12 -5.97 27.99 -21.08
N ALA A 13 -4.98 27.22 -20.62
CA ALA A 13 -3.98 27.72 -19.69
C ALA A 13 -3.19 28.92 -20.25
N SER A 14 -2.82 28.87 -21.54
CA SER A 14 -2.05 29.93 -22.20
C SER A 14 -2.89 31.20 -22.45
N ASN A 15 -4.15 31.05 -22.87
CA ASN A 15 -5.02 32.17 -23.19
C ASN A 15 -5.54 32.89 -21.93
N PHE A 16 -5.59 32.20 -20.79
CA PHE A 16 -6.20 32.69 -19.57
C PHE A 16 -5.25 32.68 -18.36
N LYS A 17 -3.96 32.99 -18.54
CA LYS A 17 -2.91 32.91 -17.49
C LYS A 17 -3.21 33.62 -16.17
N GLY A 18 -4.05 34.65 -16.15
CA GLY A 18 -4.46 35.34 -14.92
C GLY A 18 -5.76 34.82 -14.30
N HIS A 19 -6.45 33.89 -14.97
CA HIS A 19 -7.76 33.41 -14.58
C HIS A 19 -7.65 32.21 -13.64
N ARG A 20 -8.59 32.10 -12.68
CA ARG A 20 -8.67 31.00 -11.71
C ARG A 20 -8.74 29.58 -12.32
N LEU A 21 -9.03 29.47 -13.62
CA LEU A 21 -9.11 28.19 -14.33
C LEU A 21 -7.77 27.74 -14.93
N ALA A 22 -6.81 28.65 -15.14
CA ALA A 22 -5.53 28.30 -15.73
C ALA A 22 -4.75 27.20 -14.97
N PRO A 23 -4.62 27.24 -13.62
CA PRO A 23 -3.94 26.15 -12.91
C PRO A 23 -4.66 24.81 -13.03
N ARG A 24 -6.01 24.81 -13.09
CA ARG A 24 -6.80 23.58 -13.31
C ARG A 24 -6.62 23.06 -14.73
N ALA A 25 -6.55 23.94 -15.72
CA ALA A 25 -6.29 23.56 -17.11
C ALA A 25 -4.89 22.91 -17.25
N LEU A 26 -3.85 23.52 -16.68
CA LEU A 26 -2.50 22.92 -16.65
C LEU A 26 -2.49 21.57 -15.92
N TYR A 27 -3.15 21.47 -14.77
CA TYR A 27 -3.32 20.21 -14.06
C TYR A 27 -3.95 19.13 -14.96
N TRP A 28 -5.05 19.45 -15.66
CA TRP A 28 -5.71 18.49 -16.55
C TRP A 28 -4.88 18.15 -17.80
N ALA A 29 -4.10 19.10 -18.34
CA ALA A 29 -3.13 18.82 -19.38
C ALA A 29 -2.08 17.80 -18.89
N GLY A 30 -1.51 18.02 -17.70
CA GLY A 30 -0.58 17.08 -17.08
C GLY A 30 -1.20 15.70 -16.83
N ARG A 31 -2.48 15.64 -16.41
CA ARG A 31 -3.22 14.39 -16.25
C ARG A 31 -3.41 13.64 -17.58
N CYS A 32 -3.68 14.36 -18.67
CA CYS A 32 -3.76 13.78 -20.00
C CYS A 32 -2.40 13.21 -20.43
N ALA A 33 -1.32 13.97 -20.25
CA ALA A 33 0.04 13.52 -20.56
C ALA A 33 0.41 12.25 -19.76
N ALA A 34 0.12 12.21 -18.46
CA ALA A 34 0.35 11.05 -17.61
C ALA A 34 -0.46 9.83 -18.04
N ALA A 35 -1.72 10.01 -18.44
CA ALA A 35 -2.56 8.93 -18.97
C ALA A 35 -2.04 8.34 -20.30
N MET A 36 -1.20 9.09 -21.01
CA MET A 36 -0.48 8.65 -22.21
C MET A 36 0.97 8.23 -21.91
N SER A 37 1.30 7.96 -20.64
CA SER A 37 2.64 7.62 -20.14
C SER A 37 3.74 8.64 -20.49
N SER A 38 3.34 9.86 -20.87
CA SER A 38 4.26 10.97 -21.16
C SER A 38 4.63 11.70 -19.86
N TYR A 39 5.25 10.97 -18.93
CA TYR A 39 5.46 11.44 -17.56
C TYR A 39 6.34 12.70 -17.47
N VAL A 40 7.36 12.83 -18.31
CA VAL A 40 8.20 14.06 -18.37
C VAL A 40 7.34 15.29 -18.67
N LYS A 41 6.49 15.22 -19.71
CA LYS A 41 5.56 16.30 -20.06
C LYS A 41 4.58 16.58 -18.91
N ALA A 42 4.05 15.53 -18.29
CA ALA A 42 3.14 15.69 -17.16
C ALA A 42 3.80 16.48 -16.01
N ILE A 43 5.04 16.12 -15.67
CA ILE A 43 5.82 16.77 -14.62
C ILE A 43 6.10 18.25 -14.96
N GLU A 44 6.41 18.56 -16.23
CA GLU A 44 6.56 19.94 -16.69
C GLU A 44 5.28 20.75 -16.49
N GLN A 45 4.11 20.21 -16.89
CA GLN A 45 2.83 20.90 -16.70
C GLN A 45 2.48 21.11 -15.22
N TYR A 46 2.75 20.11 -14.37
CA TYR A 46 2.55 20.25 -12.93
C TYR A 46 3.52 21.26 -12.30
N ALA A 47 4.77 21.33 -12.78
CA ALA A 47 5.74 22.31 -12.32
C ALA A 47 5.34 23.75 -12.71
N GLU A 48 4.72 23.95 -13.88
CA GLU A 48 4.16 25.25 -14.28
C GLU A 48 3.01 25.69 -13.36
N VAL A 49 2.20 24.77 -12.85
CA VAL A 49 1.19 25.09 -11.81
C VAL A 49 1.87 25.58 -10.54
N ALA A 50 2.85 24.83 -10.04
CA ALA A 50 3.59 25.16 -8.83
C ALA A 50 4.31 26.52 -8.91
N LYS A 51 4.89 26.81 -10.06
CA LYS A 51 5.66 28.03 -10.31
C LYS A 51 4.78 29.27 -10.44
N ASN A 52 3.71 29.20 -11.23
CA ASN A 52 2.93 30.38 -11.59
C ASN A 52 1.68 30.56 -10.73
N TYR A 53 1.22 29.51 -10.05
CA TYR A 53 -0.01 29.51 -9.25
C TYR A 53 0.19 28.84 -7.87
N PRO A 54 1.21 29.24 -7.08
CA PRO A 54 1.61 28.55 -5.85
C PRO A 54 0.51 28.49 -4.78
N THR A 55 -0.46 29.41 -4.81
CA THR A 55 -1.58 29.48 -3.84
C THR A 55 -2.88 28.87 -4.37
N SER A 56 -2.84 28.14 -5.49
CA SER A 56 -4.03 27.57 -6.11
C SER A 56 -4.62 26.44 -5.28
N ASP A 57 -5.96 26.34 -5.27
CA ASP A 57 -6.69 25.28 -4.56
C ASP A 57 -6.45 23.87 -5.13
N ILE A 58 -5.98 23.77 -6.37
CA ILE A 58 -5.64 22.51 -7.05
C ILE A 58 -4.23 22.02 -6.69
N MET A 59 -3.46 22.78 -5.89
CA MET A 59 -2.06 22.46 -5.61
C MET A 59 -1.86 21.08 -4.99
N PRO A 60 -2.65 20.62 -4.00
CA PRO A 60 -2.50 19.28 -3.44
C PRO A 60 -2.64 18.17 -4.49
N GLN A 61 -3.62 18.28 -5.39
CA GLN A 61 -3.86 17.34 -6.48
C GLN A 61 -2.72 17.35 -7.49
N THR A 62 -2.23 18.56 -7.81
CA THR A 62 -1.08 18.73 -8.72
C THR A 62 0.17 18.10 -8.15
N ARG A 63 0.52 18.38 -6.89
CA ARG A 63 1.69 17.79 -6.23
C ARG A 63 1.58 16.27 -6.11
N PHE A 64 0.38 15.76 -5.82
CA PHE A 64 0.15 14.33 -5.75
C PHE A 64 0.39 13.67 -7.11
N SER A 65 -0.21 14.23 -8.16
CA SER A 65 -0.05 13.71 -9.53
C SER A 65 1.37 13.87 -10.07
N GLN A 66 2.09 14.92 -9.64
CA GLN A 66 3.50 15.10 -9.92
C GLN A 66 4.36 14.04 -9.24
N GLY A 67 4.12 13.77 -7.95
CA GLY A 67 4.79 12.71 -7.20
C GLY A 67 4.54 11.33 -7.81
N ASP A 68 3.31 11.05 -8.24
CA ASP A 68 2.97 9.81 -8.94
C ASP A 68 3.74 9.68 -10.26
N ALA A 69 3.75 10.71 -11.12
CA ALA A 69 4.49 10.69 -12.38
C ALA A 69 6.01 10.55 -12.17
N LEU A 70 6.56 11.18 -11.13
CA LEU A 70 7.98 11.02 -10.75
C LEU A 70 8.28 9.59 -10.27
N SER A 71 7.35 8.97 -9.54
CA SER A 71 7.48 7.59 -9.09
C SER A 71 7.50 6.62 -10.28
N GLU A 72 6.67 6.84 -11.30
CA GLU A 72 6.64 6.05 -12.54
C GLU A 72 7.96 6.15 -13.33
N LEU A 73 8.68 7.28 -13.22
CA LEU A 73 10.02 7.45 -13.79
C LEU A 73 11.14 6.88 -12.90
N GLY A 74 10.82 6.32 -11.73
CA GLY A 74 11.81 5.86 -10.75
C GLY A 74 12.52 7.00 -10.01
N GLU A 75 12.07 8.25 -10.18
CA GLU A 75 12.64 9.43 -9.53
C GLU A 75 12.11 9.60 -8.10
N PHE A 76 12.25 8.55 -7.29
CA PHE A 76 11.64 8.42 -5.97
C PHE A 76 12.00 9.55 -5.01
N SER A 77 13.24 10.06 -5.04
CA SER A 77 13.65 11.18 -4.18
C SER A 77 12.87 12.46 -4.48
N ARG A 78 12.61 12.75 -5.76
CA ARG A 78 11.80 13.91 -6.16
C ARG A 78 10.32 13.67 -5.88
N ALA A 79 9.84 12.44 -6.05
CA ALA A 79 8.47 12.07 -5.72
C ALA A 79 8.18 12.29 -4.23
N ILE A 80 9.10 11.89 -3.33
CA ILE A 80 9.01 12.12 -1.89
C ILE A 80 8.80 13.60 -1.58
N LEU A 81 9.60 14.50 -2.17
CA LEU A 81 9.46 15.94 -1.94
C LEU A 81 8.08 16.46 -2.36
N ALA A 82 7.51 15.97 -3.45
CA ALA A 82 6.18 16.36 -3.90
C ALA A 82 5.09 15.89 -2.92
N PHE A 83 5.18 14.66 -2.39
CA PHE A 83 4.24 14.17 -1.38
C PHE A 83 4.41 14.87 -0.02
N GLU A 84 5.64 15.20 0.37
CA GLU A 84 5.92 15.95 1.61
C GLU A 84 5.30 17.35 1.62
N GLU A 85 5.23 18.01 0.47
CA GLU A 85 4.57 19.31 0.35
C GLU A 85 3.08 19.22 0.70
N ILE A 86 2.41 18.14 0.31
CA ILE A 86 1.01 17.87 0.67
C ILE A 86 0.88 17.68 2.18
N ILE A 87 1.73 16.82 2.73
CA ILE A 87 1.73 16.44 4.15
C ILE A 87 1.97 17.66 5.05
N LYS A 88 2.92 18.53 4.68
CA LYS A 88 3.28 19.72 5.48
C LYS A 88 2.29 20.87 5.32
N ASN A 89 1.93 21.19 4.08
CA ASN A 89 1.20 22.43 3.79
C ASN A 89 -0.31 22.25 3.75
N TYR A 90 -0.80 21.01 3.63
CA TYR A 90 -2.22 20.69 3.50
C TYR A 90 -2.63 19.50 4.39
N PRO A 91 -2.32 19.51 5.71
CA PRO A 91 -2.46 18.35 6.60
C PRO A 91 -3.89 17.80 6.76
N ASP A 92 -4.90 18.62 6.45
CA ASP A 92 -6.33 18.25 6.50
C ASP A 92 -6.90 17.85 5.13
N ASN A 93 -6.08 17.89 4.07
CA ASN A 93 -6.52 17.49 2.74
C ASN A 93 -6.75 15.97 2.66
N TYR A 94 -7.78 15.57 1.90
CA TYR A 94 -8.13 14.15 1.71
C TYR A 94 -6.99 13.30 1.12
N LEU A 95 -6.04 13.93 0.43
CA LEU A 95 -4.86 13.26 -0.15
C LEU A 95 -3.76 12.96 0.87
N VAL A 96 -3.79 13.48 2.09
CA VAL A 96 -2.68 13.35 3.04
C VAL A 96 -2.38 11.90 3.38
N ASN A 97 -3.41 11.08 3.60
CA ASN A 97 -3.19 9.66 3.89
C ASN A 97 -2.57 8.93 2.68
N ALA A 98 -3.03 9.25 1.47
CA ALA A 98 -2.47 8.70 0.25
C ALA A 98 -1.02 9.19 0.02
N ALA A 99 -0.73 10.45 0.32
CA ALA A 99 0.61 11.05 0.19
C ALA A 99 1.61 10.37 1.14
N TRP A 100 1.22 10.09 2.39
CA TRP A 100 2.02 9.28 3.32
C TRP A 100 2.29 7.88 2.76
N GLY A 101 1.27 7.23 2.21
CA GLY A 101 1.41 5.90 1.60
C GLY A 101 2.37 5.90 0.41
N ARG A 102 2.21 6.85 -0.52
CA ARG A 102 3.08 6.97 -1.71
C ARG A 102 4.50 7.40 -1.35
N LYS A 103 4.68 8.25 -0.34
CA LYS A 103 6.00 8.55 0.23
C LYS A 103 6.67 7.29 0.78
N GLY A 104 5.95 6.50 1.56
CA GLY A 104 6.42 5.21 2.06
C GLY A 104 6.83 4.24 0.94
N ASP A 105 6.05 4.19 -0.15
CA ASP A 105 6.36 3.34 -1.32
C ASP A 105 7.66 3.75 -2.01
N CYS A 106 7.89 5.06 -2.13
CA CYS A 106 9.13 5.61 -2.68
C CYS A 106 10.32 5.28 -1.77
N GLN A 107 10.18 5.45 -0.45
CA GLN A 107 11.21 5.13 0.53
C GLN A 107 11.53 3.63 0.55
N PHE A 108 10.51 2.78 0.46
CA PHE A 108 10.67 1.34 0.36
C PHE A 108 11.47 0.95 -0.90
N SER A 109 11.16 1.57 -2.04
CA SER A 109 11.86 1.34 -3.30
C SER A 109 13.33 1.77 -3.22
N LEU A 110 13.61 2.89 -2.54
CA LEU A 110 14.98 3.37 -2.34
C LEU A 110 15.78 2.56 -1.32
N ALA A 111 15.13 1.81 -0.42
CA ALA A 111 15.79 1.04 0.63
C ALA A 111 16.38 -0.30 0.15
N VAL A 112 16.19 -0.69 -1.11
CA VAL A 112 16.73 -1.94 -1.66
C VAL A 112 18.26 -1.97 -1.50
N GLY A 113 18.76 -3.04 -0.87
CA GLY A 113 20.18 -3.20 -0.57
C GLY A 113 20.67 -2.50 0.70
N ASN A 114 19.78 -1.79 1.42
CA ASN A 114 20.09 -1.17 2.71
C ASN A 114 18.91 -1.37 3.69
N PRO A 115 18.92 -2.47 4.48
CA PRO A 115 17.89 -2.80 5.46
C PRO A 115 17.49 -1.65 6.40
N ASP A 116 18.44 -0.85 6.85
CA ASP A 116 18.18 0.22 7.83
C ASP A 116 17.28 1.32 7.26
N ARG A 117 17.28 1.51 5.93
CA ARG A 117 16.46 2.53 5.26
C ARG A 117 14.98 2.17 5.19
N TYR A 118 14.61 0.91 5.44
CA TYR A 118 13.20 0.54 5.56
C TYR A 118 12.52 1.21 6.77
N LEU A 119 13.29 1.66 7.78
CA LEU A 119 12.75 2.44 8.90
C LEU A 119 12.07 3.75 8.45
N GLU A 120 12.60 4.38 7.39
CA GLU A 120 11.98 5.59 6.82
C GLU A 120 10.59 5.29 6.25
N ALA A 121 10.47 4.19 5.50
CA ALA A 121 9.20 3.73 4.93
C ALA A 121 8.21 3.33 6.03
N ILE A 122 8.67 2.61 7.06
CA ILE A 122 7.87 2.25 8.24
C ILE A 122 7.32 3.51 8.90
N GLY A 123 8.13 4.55 9.10
CA GLY A 123 7.67 5.82 9.68
C GLY A 123 6.54 6.46 8.87
N SER A 124 6.65 6.48 7.54
CA SER A 124 5.59 7.01 6.66
C SER A 124 4.30 6.20 6.70
N TYR A 125 4.38 4.87 6.79
CA TYR A 125 3.18 4.02 6.93
C TYR A 125 2.58 4.11 8.34
N GLN A 126 3.40 4.22 9.39
CA GLN A 126 2.93 4.38 10.76
C GLN A 126 2.14 5.68 10.93
N ALA A 127 2.53 6.76 10.23
CA ALA A 127 1.78 8.01 10.20
C ALA A 127 0.33 7.86 9.67
N ILE A 128 0.04 6.81 8.87
CA ILE A 128 -1.33 6.48 8.45
C ILE A 128 -2.11 5.81 9.60
N LEU A 129 -1.47 4.86 10.29
CA LEU A 129 -2.07 4.12 11.41
C LEU A 129 -2.44 5.04 12.57
N ASP A 130 -1.57 6.02 12.84
CA ASP A 130 -1.73 7.00 13.91
C ASP A 130 -2.83 8.03 13.63
N ARG A 131 -3.32 8.13 12.38
CA ARG A 131 -4.40 9.04 12.02
C ARG A 131 -5.76 8.39 12.30
N PRO A 132 -6.57 8.92 13.24
CA PRO A 132 -7.86 8.34 13.56
C PRO A 132 -8.83 8.34 12.38
N SER A 133 -8.73 9.35 11.51
CA SER A 133 -9.58 9.52 10.32
C SER A 133 -9.15 8.66 9.12
N ALA A 134 -8.05 7.91 9.20
CA ALA A 134 -7.63 7.04 8.10
C ALA A 134 -8.62 5.88 7.92
N PRO A 135 -9.12 5.63 6.69
CA PRO A 135 -10.01 4.49 6.42
C PRO A 135 -9.37 3.17 6.82
N LEU A 136 -10.17 2.24 7.37
CA LEU A 136 -9.67 0.95 7.84
C LEU A 136 -8.92 0.18 6.74
N THR A 137 -9.41 0.20 5.50
CA THR A 137 -8.74 -0.43 4.36
C THR A 137 -7.32 0.09 4.11
N LEU A 138 -7.10 1.38 4.36
CA LEU A 138 -5.78 2.01 4.25
C LEU A 138 -4.88 1.66 5.44
N LYS A 139 -5.46 1.47 6.64
CA LYS A 139 -4.73 0.94 7.79
C LYS A 139 -4.28 -0.50 7.56
N LEU A 140 -5.14 -1.37 7.01
CA LEU A 140 -4.76 -2.73 6.62
C LEU A 140 -3.62 -2.73 5.60
N GLN A 141 -3.67 -1.83 4.61
CA GLN A 141 -2.58 -1.66 3.65
C GLN A 141 -1.28 -1.25 4.33
N ALA A 142 -1.32 -0.27 5.25
CA ALA A 142 -0.15 0.22 5.96
C ALA A 142 0.48 -0.87 6.84
N GLU A 143 -0.32 -1.62 7.60
CA GLU A 143 0.17 -2.77 8.40
C GLU A 143 0.87 -3.82 7.53
N TYR A 144 0.26 -4.22 6.40
CA TYR A 144 0.90 -5.14 5.46
C TYR A 144 2.24 -4.58 4.95
N LYS A 145 2.29 -3.30 4.57
CA LYS A 145 3.52 -2.68 4.06
C LYS A 145 4.60 -2.54 5.13
N ILE A 146 4.25 -2.29 6.39
CA ILE A 146 5.20 -2.33 7.52
C ILE A 146 5.73 -3.76 7.73
N GLY A 147 4.86 -4.77 7.64
CA GLY A 147 5.29 -6.18 7.67
C GLY A 147 6.32 -6.49 6.59
N ARG A 148 6.07 -6.04 5.35
CA ARG A 148 7.01 -6.18 4.23
C ARG A 148 8.34 -5.46 4.46
N CYS A 149 8.33 -4.31 5.12
CA CYS A 149 9.54 -3.59 5.50
C CYS A 149 10.38 -4.42 6.49
N HIS A 150 9.75 -4.98 7.53
CA HIS A 150 10.44 -5.83 8.50
C HIS A 150 10.99 -7.12 7.87
N GLU A 151 10.23 -7.75 6.98
CA GLU A 151 10.68 -8.93 6.23
C GLU A 151 11.93 -8.62 5.41
N LYS A 152 11.93 -7.51 4.65
CA LYS A 152 13.10 -7.04 3.90
C LYS A 152 14.26 -6.58 4.78
N SER A 153 14.00 -6.28 6.04
CA SER A 153 14.99 -5.92 7.04
C SER A 153 15.49 -7.11 7.87
N ASN A 154 15.17 -8.34 7.46
CA ASN A 154 15.51 -9.58 8.17
C ASN A 154 15.00 -9.61 9.62
N GLN A 155 13.79 -9.10 9.86
CA GLN A 155 13.10 -9.08 11.16
C GLN A 155 11.78 -9.88 11.05
N PRO A 156 11.85 -11.22 10.88
CA PRO A 156 10.68 -12.06 10.58
C PRO A 156 9.62 -12.02 11.69
N ASP A 157 10.00 -11.99 12.97
CA ASP A 157 9.03 -11.92 14.08
C ASP A 157 8.15 -10.68 14.01
N LYS A 158 8.77 -9.51 13.75
CA LYS A 158 8.04 -8.25 13.61
C LYS A 158 7.19 -8.24 12.34
N ALA A 159 7.68 -8.82 11.25
CA ALA A 159 6.92 -8.97 10.01
C ALA A 159 5.66 -9.83 10.25
N PHE A 160 5.83 -10.97 10.92
CA PHE A 160 4.76 -11.87 11.31
C PHE A 160 3.69 -11.16 12.15
N SER A 161 4.08 -10.45 13.21
CA SER A 161 3.12 -9.70 14.04
C SER A 161 2.31 -8.69 13.23
N ARG A 162 2.96 -7.95 12.31
CA ARG A 162 2.30 -6.95 11.46
C ARG A 162 1.33 -7.59 10.46
N TYR A 163 1.70 -8.72 9.87
CA TYR A 163 0.78 -9.47 9.02
C TYR A 163 -0.41 -10.04 9.78
N MET A 164 -0.18 -10.58 10.98
CA MET A 164 -1.24 -11.14 11.80
C MET A 164 -2.21 -10.07 12.31
N ASN A 165 -1.76 -8.83 12.55
CA ASN A 165 -2.68 -7.72 12.83
C ASN A 165 -3.72 -7.54 11.72
N VAL A 166 -3.30 -7.58 10.45
CA VAL A 166 -4.22 -7.50 9.30
C VAL A 166 -5.21 -8.68 9.29
N VAL A 167 -4.72 -9.89 9.55
CA VAL A 167 -5.54 -11.11 9.60
C VAL A 167 -6.60 -11.00 10.69
N TYR A 168 -6.20 -10.64 11.92
CA TYR A 168 -7.12 -10.54 13.04
C TYR A 168 -8.13 -9.40 12.86
N THR A 169 -7.70 -8.22 12.41
CA THR A 169 -8.61 -7.10 12.14
C THR A 169 -9.66 -7.47 11.09
N PHE A 170 -9.27 -8.10 9.98
CA PHE A 170 -10.21 -8.52 8.94
C PHE A 170 -11.23 -9.55 9.42
N MET A 171 -10.83 -10.45 10.32
CA MET A 171 -11.67 -11.54 10.84
C MET A 171 -12.59 -11.10 11.99
N ASN A 172 -12.15 -10.16 12.83
CA ASN A 172 -12.82 -9.82 14.08
C ASN A 172 -13.66 -8.54 14.00
N GLU A 173 -13.29 -7.60 13.12
CA GLU A 173 -14.03 -6.36 12.96
C GLU A 173 -15.08 -6.50 11.84
N ASN A 174 -16.12 -5.66 11.87
CA ASN A 174 -17.08 -5.53 10.77
C ASN A 174 -16.43 -4.82 9.57
N VAL A 175 -15.38 -5.42 9.02
CA VAL A 175 -14.65 -4.92 7.87
C VAL A 175 -15.48 -5.16 6.63
N GLU A 176 -15.75 -4.10 5.88
CA GLU A 176 -16.37 -4.22 4.56
C GLU A 176 -15.50 -5.12 3.66
N ARG A 177 -16.10 -6.19 3.11
CA ARG A 177 -15.43 -7.13 2.22
C ARG A 177 -15.33 -6.60 0.80
N SER A 178 -14.50 -5.58 0.63
CA SER A 178 -14.11 -5.03 -0.67
C SER A 178 -12.96 -5.84 -1.30
N THR A 179 -12.76 -5.68 -2.62
CA THR A 179 -11.60 -6.26 -3.32
C THR A 179 -10.27 -5.88 -2.65
N TYR A 180 -10.15 -4.66 -2.12
CA TYR A 180 -8.91 -4.19 -1.48
C TYR A 180 -8.70 -4.77 -0.07
N SER A 181 -9.73 -4.84 0.77
CA SER A 181 -9.59 -5.46 2.10
C SER A 181 -9.28 -6.95 2.00
N VAL A 182 -9.95 -7.66 1.09
CA VAL A 182 -9.68 -9.07 0.79
C VAL A 182 -8.25 -9.25 0.25
N MET A 183 -7.76 -8.35 -0.60
CA MET A 183 -6.39 -8.38 -1.11
C MET A 183 -5.37 -8.25 0.03
N TRP A 184 -5.52 -7.27 0.92
CA TRP A 184 -4.55 -7.05 2.01
C TRP A 184 -4.59 -8.16 3.05
N PHE A 185 -5.78 -8.66 3.38
CA PHE A 185 -5.96 -9.85 4.20
C PHE A 185 -5.20 -11.04 3.62
N THR A 186 -5.50 -11.39 2.36
CA THR A 186 -4.91 -12.56 1.69
C THR A 186 -3.38 -12.44 1.64
N ARG A 187 -2.85 -11.30 1.20
CA ARG A 187 -1.39 -11.09 1.13
C ARG A 187 -0.71 -11.18 2.49
N SER A 188 -1.36 -10.69 3.55
CA SER A 188 -0.81 -10.76 4.90
C SER A 188 -0.86 -12.19 5.44
N ALA A 189 -1.98 -12.90 5.28
CA ALA A 189 -2.11 -14.28 5.72
C ALA A 189 -1.08 -15.20 5.05
N PHE A 190 -0.91 -15.10 3.72
CA PHE A 190 0.10 -15.88 3.01
C PHE A 190 1.52 -15.46 3.40
N GLY A 191 1.78 -14.18 3.63
CA GLY A 191 3.07 -13.70 4.13
C GLY A 191 3.40 -14.30 5.51
N ALA A 192 2.45 -14.26 6.45
CA ALA A 192 2.60 -14.83 7.78
C ALA A 192 2.79 -16.36 7.74
N ALA A 193 2.00 -17.07 6.94
CA ALA A 193 2.13 -18.52 6.79
C ALA A 193 3.48 -18.91 6.16
N THR A 194 3.95 -18.17 5.16
CA THR A 194 5.26 -18.40 4.53
C THR A 194 6.40 -18.20 5.53
N LEU A 195 6.33 -17.20 6.42
CA LEU A 195 7.32 -17.04 7.49
C LEU A 195 7.34 -18.27 8.42
N LYS A 196 6.17 -18.82 8.76
CA LYS A 196 6.08 -20.05 9.57
C LYS A 196 6.58 -21.29 8.85
N GLU A 197 6.35 -21.41 7.54
CA GLU A 197 6.97 -22.47 6.72
C GLU A 197 8.51 -22.38 6.73
N GLN A 198 9.07 -21.17 6.64
CA GLN A 198 10.53 -20.95 6.69
C GLN A 198 11.11 -21.34 8.06
N GLU A 199 10.35 -21.12 9.13
CA GLU A 199 10.68 -21.56 10.50
C GLU A 199 10.41 -23.06 10.73
N GLN A 200 9.86 -23.79 9.73
CA GLN A 200 9.39 -25.16 9.85
C GLN A 200 8.29 -25.35 10.92
N ALA A 201 7.59 -24.27 11.28
CA ALA A 201 6.43 -24.27 12.15
C ALA A 201 5.17 -24.67 11.34
N TRP A 202 5.13 -25.92 10.89
CA TRP A 202 4.14 -26.42 9.92
C TRP A 202 2.70 -26.35 10.42
N ILE A 203 2.48 -26.62 11.71
CA ILE A 203 1.15 -26.53 12.33
C ILE A 203 0.66 -25.08 12.32
N ASP A 204 1.49 -24.13 12.76
CA ASP A 204 1.17 -22.70 12.75
C ASP A 204 0.87 -22.20 11.33
N ALA A 205 1.70 -22.59 10.35
CA ALA A 205 1.48 -22.25 8.94
C ALA A 205 0.12 -22.76 8.43
N ALA A 206 -0.20 -24.04 8.69
CA ALA A 206 -1.48 -24.63 8.32
C ALA A 206 -2.67 -23.93 9.00
N GLN A 207 -2.55 -23.57 10.28
CA GLN A 207 -3.59 -22.81 10.99
C GLN A 207 -3.82 -21.41 10.38
N ILE A 208 -2.79 -20.74 9.87
CA ILE A 208 -2.95 -19.43 9.23
C ILE A 208 -3.65 -19.59 7.87
N TYR A 209 -3.28 -20.60 7.07
CA TYR A 209 -4.01 -20.91 5.84
C TYR A 209 -5.47 -21.27 6.13
N ASP A 210 -5.75 -21.99 7.21
CA ASP A 210 -7.11 -22.36 7.59
C ASP A 210 -7.98 -21.11 7.84
N ARG A 211 -7.42 -20.05 8.42
CA ARG A 211 -8.11 -18.75 8.55
C ARG A 211 -8.49 -18.15 7.20
N VAL A 212 -7.68 -18.35 6.14
CA VAL A 212 -8.01 -17.91 4.78
C VAL A 212 -9.19 -18.71 4.22
N VAL A 213 -9.23 -20.02 4.48
CA VAL A 213 -10.34 -20.90 4.08
C VAL A 213 -11.63 -20.48 4.80
N GLN A 214 -11.57 -20.33 6.13
CA GLN A 214 -12.70 -19.91 6.96
C GLN A 214 -13.23 -18.52 6.59
N ALA A 215 -12.35 -17.62 6.13
CA ALA A 215 -12.74 -16.31 5.65
C ALA A 215 -13.61 -16.36 4.37
N ASN A 216 -13.69 -17.50 3.67
CA ASN A 216 -14.43 -17.69 2.42
C ASN A 216 -14.07 -16.62 1.37
N VAL A 217 -12.77 -16.37 1.20
CA VAL A 217 -12.22 -15.45 0.19
C VAL A 217 -11.75 -16.24 -1.05
N PRO A 218 -11.60 -15.59 -2.22
CA PRO A 218 -11.20 -16.30 -3.45
C PRO A 218 -9.90 -17.12 -3.35
N ALA A 219 -8.99 -16.75 -2.44
CA ALA A 219 -7.74 -17.47 -2.19
C ALA A 219 -7.90 -18.74 -1.32
N GLY A 220 -9.11 -19.06 -0.84
CA GLY A 220 -9.37 -20.24 0.00
C GLY A 220 -8.93 -21.55 -0.67
N GLY A 221 -9.24 -21.75 -1.95
CA GLY A 221 -8.83 -22.96 -2.67
C GLY A 221 -7.31 -23.10 -2.86
N GLU A 222 -6.55 -22.01 -2.84
CA GLU A 222 -5.08 -22.07 -2.81
C GLU A 222 -4.57 -22.44 -1.41
N ALA A 223 -5.17 -21.85 -0.37
CA ALA A 223 -4.86 -22.15 1.02
C ALA A 223 -5.14 -23.63 1.36
N GLU A 224 -6.27 -24.20 0.92
CA GLU A 224 -6.59 -25.63 1.08
C GLU A 224 -5.52 -26.54 0.47
N LYS A 225 -5.06 -26.22 -0.75
CA LYS A 225 -3.99 -26.97 -1.41
C LYS A 225 -2.68 -26.90 -0.62
N ARG A 226 -2.34 -25.73 -0.07
CA ARG A 226 -1.16 -25.56 0.79
C ARG A 226 -1.27 -26.37 2.08
N ILE A 227 -2.42 -26.34 2.76
CA ILE A 227 -2.67 -27.15 3.97
C ILE A 227 -2.51 -28.64 3.65
N ALA A 228 -3.13 -29.13 2.58
CA ALA A 228 -3.05 -30.53 2.19
C ALA A 228 -1.61 -30.97 1.89
N GLN A 229 -0.82 -30.11 1.22
CA GLN A 229 0.59 -30.37 0.96
C GLN A 229 1.40 -30.42 2.25
N ILE A 230 1.23 -29.43 3.15
CA ILE A 230 1.92 -29.40 4.45
C ILE A 230 1.62 -30.66 5.27
N LYS A 231 0.33 -31.04 5.37
CA LYS A 231 -0.08 -32.25 6.11
C LYS A 231 0.50 -33.52 5.51
N LYS A 232 0.51 -33.63 4.18
CA LYS A 232 1.09 -34.78 3.47
C LYS A 232 2.58 -34.93 3.76
N ASP A 233 3.32 -33.82 3.68
CA ASP A 233 4.78 -33.84 3.86
C ASP A 233 5.20 -34.00 5.33
N ASN A 234 4.31 -33.67 6.27
CA ASN A 234 4.58 -33.63 7.71
C ASN A 234 3.58 -34.46 8.55
N TRP A 235 3.05 -35.55 8.00
CA TRP A 235 1.90 -36.29 8.55
C TRP A 235 2.04 -36.69 10.03
N LEU A 236 3.23 -37.11 10.48
CA LEU A 236 3.50 -37.47 11.88
C LEU A 236 3.21 -36.34 12.86
N LEU A 237 3.55 -35.09 12.49
CA LEU A 237 3.33 -33.92 13.34
C LEU A 237 1.83 -33.64 13.54
N PHE A 238 1.02 -33.88 12.52
CA PHE A 238 -0.41 -33.63 12.58
C PHE A 238 -1.18 -34.74 13.31
N GLN A 239 -0.74 -36.01 13.21
CA GLN A 239 -1.34 -37.11 13.96
C GLN A 239 -1.16 -36.91 15.48
N GLN A 240 0.04 -36.52 15.93
CA GLN A 240 0.32 -36.31 17.35
C GLN A 240 -0.45 -35.13 17.94
N ALA A 241 -0.66 -34.06 17.16
CA ALA A 241 -1.44 -32.91 17.59
C ALA A 241 -2.93 -33.27 17.80
N GLU A 242 -3.52 -34.07 16.90
CA GLU A 242 -4.89 -34.56 17.01
C GLU A 242 -5.07 -35.47 18.24
N GLU A 243 -4.09 -36.32 18.56
CA GLU A 243 -4.10 -37.16 19.75
C GLU A 243 -3.99 -36.35 21.07
N THR A 244 -3.28 -35.22 21.08
CA THR A 244 -3.17 -34.37 22.28
C THR A 244 -4.41 -33.52 22.58
N ASP A 245 -5.16 -33.14 21.55
CA ASP A 245 -6.41 -32.37 21.73
C ASP A 245 -7.55 -33.27 22.27
N ASP A 246 -7.53 -34.58 21.98
CA ASP A 246 -8.56 -35.55 22.39
C ASP A 246 -8.41 -36.02 23.85
N VAL A 247 -7.19 -35.97 24.41
CA VAL A 247 -6.90 -36.37 25.81
C VAL A 247 -7.26 -35.27 26.82
N GLY A 248 -7.59 -34.05 26.37
CA GLY A 248 -7.93 -32.91 27.22
C GLY A 248 -9.40 -32.79 27.64
N ILE A 249 -10.27 -33.73 27.26
CA ILE A 249 -11.73 -33.67 27.54
C ILE A 249 -12.15 -34.56 28.73
N ASP A 250 -11.29 -35.44 29.23
CA ASP A 250 -11.57 -36.27 30.41
C ASP A 250 -10.63 -35.91 31.58
N GLY A 251 -11.03 -34.91 32.39
CA GLY A 251 -10.33 -34.50 33.62
C GLY A 251 -11.15 -33.61 34.55
#